data_AF-A0A482TNA2-F1
#
_entry.id   AF-A0A482TNA2-F1
#
_cell.length_a   1.000
_cell.length_b   1.000
_cell.length_c   1.000
_cell.angle_alpha   90.00
_cell.angle_beta   90.00
_cell.angle_gamma   90.00
#
_symmetry.space_group_name_H-M   'P 1'
#
loop_
_entity.id
_entity.type
_entity.pdbx_description
1 polymer ?
#
loop_
_entity_poly.entity_id
_entity_poly.type
_entity_poly.pdbx_seq_one_letter_code
_entity_poly.pdbx_strand_id
1 'polypeptide(L)'
;MRIRIALVAFLLLLAGCSGTDPFAGEPSSEIAKTTVPSTEKTGAPSPTDAATPTSEPATDRVNPWGHENVSVAVSADLGTYGYGTFHEEIRTALEYWNTRENTSYPVQYELTNTTYDADIVVNVEPRVNTCNGRRAAYSFDYCSDVLSAEDSIDSQIDVSMTGRYDENETRQVAKRMFAGLSGTKDAEASVEPDPNGTPWPWQSTVTVGINASAGGNRDYKPFVAETIAYWEKNQDEYGEYTTDFELRPNEPSPDVEVRIVESIPNCGKNDNSTSDALGCASVLDDGAHASDTEVVRIMYDQSDESIVQTMKHEFGHLYGLEHGEGPMPLMDETYRSETLPRPNATERPLPWRSNTLSVYVDYSNITDSDSEQVEREIRDATDYYEAGAEGYVPGNLTFEYVSDPAEADITIRFYNTFASGTGESRLSASGEDTDGDGALEFYTTGTIHITDIYHDRVGWHVGANLGSLMGAKSHSDLPPPFDGSDDNRDDWN
;
A
#
# COMPACT_ATOMS: atom_id res chain seq x y z
N MET A 1 -46.63 11.08 -29.19
CA MET A 1 -46.02 12.04 -30.13
C MET A 1 -44.51 12.04 -29.91
N ARG A 2 -43.76 11.49 -30.88
CA ARG A 2 -42.30 11.54 -31.09
C ARG A 2 -41.36 11.28 -29.90
N ILE A 3 -40.97 10.00 -29.81
CA ILE A 3 -39.75 9.48 -29.17
C ILE A 3 -38.52 10.19 -29.77
N ARG A 4 -37.60 10.67 -28.93
CA ARG A 4 -36.26 11.09 -29.34
C ARG A 4 -35.23 10.20 -28.68
N ILE A 5 -34.62 9.36 -29.51
CA ILE A 5 -33.44 8.54 -29.24
C ILE A 5 -32.23 9.48 -29.22
N ALA A 6 -31.44 9.47 -28.14
CA ALA A 6 -30.12 10.10 -28.10
C ALA A 6 -29.05 9.03 -28.30
N LEU A 7 -28.25 9.24 -29.34
CA LEU A 7 -27.17 8.38 -29.81
C LEU A 7 -25.93 8.52 -28.93
N VAL A 8 -25.35 7.37 -28.58
CA VAL A 8 -24.01 7.19 -28.03
C VAL A 8 -22.98 7.53 -29.12
N ALA A 9 -22.00 8.38 -28.80
CA ALA A 9 -20.86 8.68 -29.66
C ALA A 9 -19.58 8.07 -29.04
N PHE A 10 -19.07 7.03 -29.71
CA PHE A 10 -17.77 6.41 -29.45
C PHE A 10 -16.71 7.17 -30.26
N LEU A 11 -15.65 7.68 -29.61
CA LEU A 11 -14.54 8.37 -30.27
C LEU A 11 -13.30 7.47 -30.19
N LEU A 12 -13.05 6.74 -31.29
CA LEU A 12 -11.80 6.05 -31.58
C LEU A 12 -10.84 7.03 -32.28
N LEU A 13 -9.68 7.28 -31.68
CA LEU A 13 -8.56 7.97 -32.32
C LEU A 13 -7.61 6.92 -32.94
N LEU A 14 -7.67 6.81 -34.26
CA LEU A 14 -6.66 6.15 -35.09
C LEU A 14 -5.68 7.22 -35.57
N ALA A 15 -4.40 7.05 -35.26
CA ALA A 15 -3.31 7.72 -35.95
C ALA A 15 -2.35 6.64 -36.49
N GLY A 16 -2.54 6.28 -37.76
CA GLY A 16 -1.52 5.62 -38.55
C GLY A 16 -0.81 6.66 -39.43
N CYS A 17 0.51 6.56 -39.53
CA CYS A 17 1.23 7.02 -40.71
C CYS A 17 2.32 6.01 -41.07
N SER A 18 2.26 5.64 -42.33
CA SER A 18 2.95 4.61 -43.09
C SER A 18 4.37 5.00 -43.54
N GLY A 19 5.24 4.01 -43.74
CA GLY A 19 6.46 4.14 -44.53
C GLY A 19 7.21 2.81 -44.71
N THR A 20 6.83 2.03 -45.72
CA THR A 20 7.56 0.89 -46.31
C THR A 20 8.80 1.41 -47.08
N ASP A 21 9.92 0.69 -47.23
CA ASP A 21 10.07 -0.51 -48.07
C ASP A 21 11.43 -1.24 -47.86
N PRO A 22 11.54 -2.49 -48.37
CA PRO A 22 12.50 -3.52 -48.00
C PRO A 22 13.69 -3.62 -48.96
N PHE A 23 14.84 -4.12 -48.49
CA PHE A 23 15.74 -4.94 -49.32
C PHE A 23 16.53 -5.91 -48.44
N ALA A 24 16.31 -7.19 -48.71
CA ALA A 24 17.09 -8.33 -48.23
C ALA A 24 18.49 -8.34 -48.85
N GLY A 25 19.47 -8.85 -48.10
CA GLY A 25 20.80 -9.14 -48.63
C GLY A 25 21.82 -9.58 -47.57
N GLU A 26 21.69 -10.80 -47.07
CA GLU A 26 22.85 -11.63 -46.70
C GLU A 26 23.07 -12.67 -47.84
N PRO A 27 24.22 -13.36 -47.99
CA PRO A 27 25.32 -13.55 -47.02
C PRO A 27 26.77 -13.44 -47.60
N SER A 28 27.79 -13.53 -46.74
CA SER A 28 28.88 -14.56 -46.80
C SER A 28 30.26 -14.09 -46.29
N SER A 29 30.83 -14.98 -45.45
CA SER A 29 32.24 -15.40 -45.33
C SER A 29 33.31 -14.55 -44.64
N GLU A 30 33.71 -15.10 -43.47
CA GLU A 30 35.05 -15.66 -43.17
C GLU A 30 36.33 -14.77 -43.07
N ILE A 31 36.90 -14.88 -41.86
CA ILE A 31 38.33 -15.10 -41.51
C ILE A 31 39.32 -13.96 -41.80
N ALA A 32 39.90 -13.41 -40.71
CA ALA A 32 41.35 -13.50 -40.46
C ALA A 32 41.73 -13.01 -39.06
N LYS A 33 42.25 -13.95 -38.24
CA LYS A 33 43.22 -13.67 -37.19
C LYS A 33 44.52 -13.18 -37.85
N THR A 34 45.08 -12.08 -37.37
CA THR A 34 46.50 -11.77 -37.58
C THR A 34 47.12 -11.20 -36.32
N THR A 35 48.24 -11.79 -35.97
CA THR A 35 49.05 -11.62 -34.77
C THR A 35 50.36 -10.87 -35.13
N VAL A 36 51.07 -10.36 -34.12
CA VAL A 36 52.53 -10.03 -34.06
C VAL A 36 52.91 -8.62 -34.61
N PRO A 37 53.93 -7.85 -34.10
CA PRO A 37 55.09 -8.26 -33.29
C PRO A 37 55.46 -7.52 -31.99
N SER A 38 56.10 -8.32 -31.14
CA SER A 38 57.16 -7.99 -30.18
C SER A 38 58.41 -7.42 -30.89
N THR A 39 59.04 -6.39 -30.30
CA THR A 39 60.43 -6.01 -30.63
C THR A 39 61.22 -5.78 -29.35
N GLU A 40 62.41 -6.36 -29.31
CA GLU A 40 63.36 -6.40 -28.20
C GLU A 40 64.32 -5.19 -28.22
N LYS A 41 64.61 -4.67 -27.02
CA LYS A 41 65.83 -3.99 -26.49
C LYS A 41 66.85 -3.35 -27.43
N THR A 42 67.28 -2.11 -27.10
CA THR A 42 68.63 -1.82 -26.53
C THR A 42 68.80 -0.36 -26.06
N GLY A 43 69.55 -0.14 -24.97
CA GLY A 43 70.26 1.12 -24.70
C GLY A 43 70.12 1.71 -23.29
N ALA A 44 70.99 1.31 -22.35
CA ALA A 44 71.20 1.98 -21.07
C ALA A 44 72.08 3.25 -21.21
N PRO A 45 72.00 4.18 -20.24
CA PRO A 45 73.13 4.37 -19.33
C PRO A 45 72.72 4.42 -17.84
N SER A 46 73.68 4.06 -16.98
CA SER A 46 73.63 3.98 -15.51
C SER A 46 74.21 5.27 -14.87
N PRO A 47 74.27 5.41 -13.52
CA PRO A 47 73.20 5.45 -12.52
C PRO A 47 73.19 6.81 -11.78
N THR A 48 72.08 7.17 -11.12
CA THR A 48 72.13 8.11 -9.99
C THR A 48 71.10 7.67 -8.96
N ASP A 49 71.56 7.66 -7.71
CA ASP A 49 70.91 7.12 -6.52
C ASP A 49 69.42 7.45 -6.41
N ALA A 50 68.60 6.43 -6.20
CA ALA A 50 67.27 6.58 -5.62
C ALA A 50 66.99 5.36 -4.74
N ALA A 51 66.56 5.66 -3.52
CA ALA A 51 66.49 4.76 -2.39
C ALA A 51 65.55 3.57 -2.62
N THR A 52 65.98 2.41 -2.12
CA THR A 52 65.13 1.26 -1.83
C THR A 52 64.04 1.69 -0.85
N PRO A 53 62.73 1.45 -1.10
CA PRO A 53 61.74 1.53 -0.05
C PRO A 53 61.95 0.35 0.89
N THR A 54 62.28 0.66 2.14
CA THR A 54 62.31 -0.30 3.23
C THR A 54 60.88 -0.75 3.49
N SER A 55 60.50 -1.94 3.03
CA SER A 55 59.29 -2.62 3.51
C SER A 55 59.55 -3.06 4.95
N GLU A 56 58.90 -2.40 5.91
CA GLU A 56 58.84 -2.85 7.30
C GLU A 56 58.13 -4.22 7.39
N PRO A 57 58.50 -5.12 8.30
CA PRO A 57 57.79 -6.39 8.47
C PRO A 57 56.39 -6.13 9.06
N ALA A 58 55.35 -6.67 8.41
CA ALA A 58 53.92 -6.50 8.74
C ALA A 58 53.46 -7.06 10.12
N THR A 59 54.36 -7.34 11.05
CA THR A 59 54.04 -8.16 12.23
C THR A 59 53.44 -7.39 13.43
N ASP A 60 53.51 -6.05 13.43
CA ASP A 60 52.98 -5.20 14.53
C ASP A 60 51.79 -4.31 14.09
N ARG A 61 51.30 -4.50 12.86
CA ARG A 61 50.33 -3.60 12.26
C ARG A 61 48.89 -4.04 12.51
N VAL A 62 48.08 -3.13 13.05
CA VAL A 62 46.71 -3.40 13.48
C VAL A 62 45.71 -3.35 12.31
N ASN A 63 45.93 -2.44 11.35
CA ASN A 63 45.07 -2.24 10.17
C ASN A 63 45.85 -1.53 9.03
N PRO A 64 45.22 -1.30 7.85
CA PRO A 64 45.82 -0.64 6.71
C PRO A 64 46.30 0.81 6.90
N TRP A 65 46.06 1.46 8.04
CA TRP A 65 46.61 2.79 8.32
C TRP A 65 47.74 2.75 9.34
N GLY A 66 47.87 1.65 10.09
CA GLY A 66 48.95 1.46 11.07
C GLY A 66 48.68 2.08 12.44
N HIS A 67 47.50 2.68 12.64
CA HIS A 67 47.04 3.26 13.90
C HIS A 67 45.58 2.90 14.18
N GLU A 68 45.18 2.94 15.45
CA GLU A 68 43.87 2.41 15.91
C GLU A 68 42.68 3.18 15.30
N ASN A 69 42.70 4.51 15.38
CA ASN A 69 41.59 5.37 14.97
C ASN A 69 41.78 5.91 13.55
N VAL A 70 40.93 5.50 12.62
CA VAL A 70 40.95 5.97 11.23
C VAL A 70 40.01 7.16 11.07
N SER A 71 40.57 8.32 10.77
CA SER A 71 39.82 9.58 10.66
C SER A 71 39.13 9.72 9.30
N VAL A 72 37.86 10.11 9.32
CA VAL A 72 37.00 10.23 8.13
C VAL A 72 36.45 11.65 8.05
N ALA A 73 36.67 12.33 6.92
CA ALA A 73 36.07 13.63 6.64
C ALA A 73 35.04 13.51 5.51
N VAL A 74 34.03 14.39 5.54
CA VAL A 74 33.01 14.48 4.49
C VAL A 74 33.20 15.77 3.72
N SER A 75 33.43 15.64 2.41
CA SER A 75 33.52 16.73 1.45
C SER A 75 32.29 16.67 0.55
N ALA A 76 31.37 17.64 0.66
CA ALA A 76 30.18 17.68 -0.17
C ALA A 76 30.22 18.91 -1.10
N ASP A 77 30.27 18.69 -2.41
CA ASP A 77 30.18 19.75 -3.42
C ASP A 77 28.84 19.68 -4.15
N LEU A 78 27.75 20.06 -3.44
CA LEU A 78 26.38 19.95 -3.96
C LEU A 78 25.73 21.27 -4.38
N GLY A 79 26.47 22.40 -4.35
CA GLY A 79 25.94 23.70 -4.75
C GLY A 79 24.67 24.12 -3.97
N THR A 80 23.70 24.76 -4.64
CA THR A 80 22.50 25.39 -4.05
C THR A 80 21.36 24.40 -3.71
N TYR A 81 21.58 23.09 -3.83
CA TYR A 81 20.50 22.09 -3.82
C TYR A 81 19.99 21.64 -2.43
N GLY A 82 20.49 22.20 -1.33
CA GLY A 82 19.81 22.10 -0.02
C GLY A 82 19.62 20.69 0.55
N TYR A 83 20.33 19.68 0.04
CA TYR A 83 20.39 18.35 0.65
C TYR A 83 21.36 18.39 1.84
N GLY A 84 20.99 17.72 2.95
CA GLY A 84 21.53 17.92 4.29
C GLY A 84 23.04 17.69 4.45
N THR A 85 23.54 17.93 5.67
CA THR A 85 24.90 17.53 6.04
C THR A 85 24.95 16.00 6.13
N PHE A 86 25.50 15.31 5.13
CA PHE A 86 25.69 13.83 5.06
C PHE A 86 26.46 13.21 6.24
N HIS A 87 26.84 14.03 7.22
CA HIS A 87 27.61 13.66 8.40
C HIS A 87 26.85 12.64 9.25
N GLU A 88 25.53 12.78 9.43
CA GLU A 88 24.77 11.85 10.27
C GLU A 88 24.63 10.47 9.64
N GLU A 89 24.42 10.43 8.32
CA GLU A 89 24.30 9.21 7.53
C GLU A 89 25.63 8.45 7.50
N ILE A 90 26.72 9.18 7.23
CA ILE A 90 28.07 8.63 7.23
C ILE A 90 28.44 8.20 8.65
N ARG A 91 28.17 9.00 9.69
CA ARG A 91 28.39 8.61 11.10
C ARG A 91 27.75 7.27 11.41
N THR A 92 26.49 7.09 11.00
CA THR A 92 25.74 5.85 11.22
C THR A 92 26.40 4.66 10.50
N ALA A 93 26.92 4.86 9.28
CA ALA A 93 27.66 3.83 8.56
C ALA A 93 29.01 3.48 9.21
N LEU A 94 29.71 4.46 9.78
CA LEU A 94 30.97 4.23 10.52
C LEU A 94 30.72 3.46 11.82
N GLU A 95 29.72 3.85 12.60
CA GLU A 95 29.32 3.15 13.84
C GLU A 95 28.96 1.69 13.59
N TYR A 96 28.33 1.42 12.45
CA TYR A 96 28.03 0.06 12.02
C TYR A 96 29.29 -0.79 11.81
N TRP A 97 30.35 -0.23 11.22
CA TRP A 97 31.60 -0.96 11.00
C TRP A 97 32.47 -1.07 12.26
N ASN A 98 32.46 -0.05 13.13
CA ASN A 98 33.20 -0.07 14.40
C ASN A 98 32.76 -1.18 15.36
N THR A 99 31.55 -1.71 15.20
CA THR A 99 30.97 -2.73 16.09
C THR A 99 31.02 -4.15 15.50
N ARG A 100 31.61 -4.33 14.31
CA ARG A 100 31.49 -5.56 13.53
C ARG A 100 32.76 -6.42 13.61
N GLU A 101 32.59 -7.71 13.84
CA GLU A 101 33.71 -8.66 13.98
C GLU A 101 34.13 -9.33 12.65
N ASN A 102 33.38 -9.12 11.56
CA ASN A 102 33.60 -9.80 10.27
C ASN A 102 34.45 -8.99 9.27
N THR A 103 35.36 -8.15 9.77
CA THR A 103 36.35 -7.40 8.98
C THR A 103 37.66 -8.18 8.90
N SER A 104 38.48 -7.95 7.87
CA SER A 104 39.78 -8.63 7.76
C SER A 104 40.82 -8.13 8.79
N TYR A 105 40.56 -6.98 9.40
CA TYR A 105 41.35 -6.33 10.44
C TYR A 105 40.44 -5.45 11.30
N PRO A 106 40.80 -5.20 12.57
CA PRO A 106 40.05 -4.26 13.42
C PRO A 106 40.11 -2.84 12.85
N VAL A 107 38.96 -2.16 12.82
CA VAL A 107 38.83 -0.77 12.39
C VAL A 107 38.10 0.03 13.47
N GLN A 108 38.53 1.27 13.67
CA GLN A 108 37.83 2.23 14.52
C GLN A 108 37.75 3.57 13.78
N TYR A 109 36.67 3.79 13.03
CA TYR A 109 36.45 5.02 12.28
C TYR A 109 35.94 6.15 13.17
N GLU A 110 36.45 7.37 12.97
CA GLU A 110 36.01 8.58 13.66
C GLU A 110 35.79 9.73 12.68
N LEU A 111 34.65 10.42 12.77
CA LEU A 111 34.41 11.61 11.96
C LEU A 111 35.28 12.78 12.41
N THR A 112 35.87 13.47 11.46
CA THR A 112 36.55 14.77 11.64
C THR A 112 35.94 15.85 10.75
N ASN A 113 36.07 17.10 11.19
CA ASN A 113 35.57 18.28 10.47
C ASN A 113 36.58 18.84 9.46
N THR A 114 37.76 18.22 9.34
CA THR A 114 38.86 18.71 8.49
C THR A 114 39.21 17.67 7.45
N THR A 115 39.18 18.06 6.18
CA THR A 115 39.57 17.18 5.06
C THR A 115 41.09 17.13 4.86
N TYR A 116 41.86 18.06 5.43
CA TYR A 116 43.30 18.18 5.14
C TYR A 116 44.16 17.07 5.78
N ASP A 117 43.74 16.54 6.91
CA ASP A 117 44.47 15.58 7.74
C ASP A 117 43.68 14.31 8.02
N ALA A 118 42.54 14.12 7.37
CA ALA A 118 41.77 12.88 7.46
C ALA A 118 42.48 11.72 6.75
N ASP A 119 42.36 10.51 7.28
CA ASP A 119 42.83 9.29 6.63
C ASP A 119 41.98 8.96 5.39
N ILE A 120 40.68 9.25 5.45
CA ILE A 120 39.71 9.05 4.37
C ILE A 120 38.90 10.33 4.14
N VAL A 121 38.74 10.75 2.89
CA VAL A 121 37.81 11.82 2.49
C VAL A 121 36.68 11.23 1.65
N VAL A 122 35.45 11.40 2.11
CA VAL A 122 34.23 11.01 1.40
C VAL A 122 33.74 12.20 0.57
N ASN A 123 33.92 12.11 -0.74
CA ASN A 123 33.44 13.08 -1.72
C ASN A 123 31.99 12.76 -2.10
N VAL A 124 31.04 13.55 -1.58
CA VAL A 124 29.62 13.41 -1.91
C VAL A 124 29.31 14.24 -3.15
N GLU A 125 28.96 13.55 -4.23
CA GLU A 125 28.77 14.14 -5.56
C GLU A 125 27.35 13.91 -6.08
N PRO A 126 26.82 14.77 -6.96
CA PRO A 126 25.55 14.48 -7.61
C PRO A 126 25.62 13.21 -8.46
N ARG A 127 26.75 12.90 -9.10
CA ARG A 127 26.92 11.69 -9.91
C ARG A 127 28.36 11.23 -9.90
N VAL A 128 28.59 9.99 -9.49
CA VAL A 128 29.89 9.32 -9.56
C VAL A 128 30.02 8.65 -10.93
N ASN A 129 30.57 9.36 -11.90
CA ASN A 129 30.56 8.89 -13.29
C ASN A 129 31.71 7.92 -13.62
N THR A 130 32.76 7.92 -12.80
CA THR A 130 33.96 7.12 -13.02
C THR A 130 34.46 6.53 -11.72
N CYS A 131 34.87 5.27 -11.75
CA CYS A 131 35.56 4.63 -10.64
C CYS A 131 36.68 3.74 -11.16
N ASN A 132 37.91 3.88 -10.64
CA ASN A 132 39.06 3.05 -10.99
C ASN A 132 39.25 2.86 -12.52
N GLY A 133 39.04 3.95 -13.28
CA GLY A 133 39.16 3.97 -14.74
C GLY A 133 37.95 3.40 -15.52
N ARG A 134 36.95 2.82 -14.84
CA ARG A 134 35.65 2.48 -15.43
C ARG A 134 34.74 3.70 -15.48
N ARG A 135 33.89 3.76 -16.50
CA ARG A 135 32.83 4.77 -16.63
C ARG A 135 31.48 4.09 -16.47
N ALA A 136 30.63 4.63 -15.60
CA ALA A 136 29.29 4.09 -15.41
C ALA A 136 28.40 4.34 -16.63
N ALA A 137 27.44 3.45 -16.87
CA ALA A 137 26.38 3.68 -17.85
C ALA A 137 25.51 4.89 -17.46
N TYR A 138 25.24 5.02 -16.16
CA TYR A 138 24.44 6.11 -15.58
C TYR A 138 25.22 6.87 -14.50
N SER A 139 25.52 6.20 -13.38
CA SER A 139 26.36 6.65 -12.27
C SER A 139 26.62 5.46 -11.37
N PHE A 140 27.81 5.36 -10.78
CA PHE A 140 28.01 4.48 -9.63
C PHE A 140 27.26 5.03 -8.41
N ASP A 141 26.88 4.14 -7.50
CA ASP A 141 26.45 4.51 -6.14
C ASP A 141 27.63 5.11 -5.36
N TYR A 142 28.78 4.46 -5.45
CA TYR A 142 30.02 4.88 -4.85
C TYR A 142 31.24 4.36 -5.62
N CYS A 143 32.38 4.97 -5.33
CA CYS A 143 33.71 4.54 -5.73
C CYS A 143 34.60 4.49 -4.49
N SER A 144 35.19 3.34 -4.21
CA SER A 144 36.00 3.08 -3.03
C SER A 144 37.16 2.14 -3.37
N ASP A 145 38.15 2.10 -2.49
CA ASP A 145 39.18 1.07 -2.50
C ASP A 145 38.69 -0.19 -1.77
N VAL A 146 39.20 -1.35 -2.20
CA VAL A 146 39.02 -2.62 -1.51
C VAL A 146 40.35 -3.00 -0.90
N LEU A 147 40.42 -2.97 0.42
CA LEU A 147 41.63 -3.17 1.19
C LEU A 147 41.65 -4.55 1.83
N SER A 148 42.85 -4.99 2.16
CA SER A 148 43.15 -6.24 2.85
C SER A 148 44.07 -5.96 4.04
N ALA A 149 44.21 -6.93 4.94
CA ALA A 149 45.09 -6.78 6.10
C ALA A 149 46.58 -6.59 5.74
N GLU A 150 46.97 -6.92 4.50
CA GLU A 150 48.34 -6.81 4.01
C GLU A 150 48.65 -5.42 3.40
N ASP A 151 47.63 -4.65 3.04
CA ASP A 151 47.80 -3.39 2.31
C ASP A 151 48.39 -2.29 3.17
N SER A 152 49.30 -1.48 2.61
CA SER A 152 49.96 -0.35 3.28
C SER A 152 49.48 1.02 2.79
N ILE A 153 48.74 1.76 3.62
CA ILE A 153 48.27 3.11 3.30
C ILE A 153 49.11 4.13 4.08
N ASP A 154 49.83 4.97 3.35
CA ASP A 154 50.69 6.05 3.86
C ASP A 154 50.18 7.46 3.47
N SER A 155 49.04 7.50 2.80
CA SER A 155 48.44 8.69 2.21
C SER A 155 46.92 8.67 2.37
N GLN A 156 46.31 9.85 2.29
CA GLN A 156 44.85 10.00 2.35
C GLN A 156 44.18 9.24 1.20
N ILE A 157 43.10 8.52 1.51
CA ILE A 157 42.23 7.86 0.52
C ILE A 157 41.06 8.78 0.21
N ASP A 158 40.84 9.04 -1.08
CA ASP A 158 39.65 9.70 -1.59
C ASP A 158 38.66 8.66 -2.10
N VAL A 159 37.45 8.66 -1.52
CA VAL A 159 36.31 7.87 -2.00
C VAL A 159 35.21 8.81 -2.44
N SER A 160 34.36 8.38 -3.39
CA SER A 160 33.22 9.18 -3.84
C SER A 160 31.92 8.41 -3.63
N MET A 161 30.83 9.10 -3.30
CA MET A 161 29.49 8.52 -3.28
C MET A 161 28.46 9.49 -3.83
N THR A 162 27.36 8.97 -4.36
CA THR A 162 26.28 9.83 -4.86
C THR A 162 25.44 10.37 -3.70
N GLY A 163 25.17 11.68 -3.71
CA GLY A 163 24.30 12.37 -2.75
C GLY A 163 22.89 12.64 -3.28
N ARG A 164 22.44 11.89 -4.29
CA ARG A 164 21.10 12.04 -4.90
C ARG A 164 19.99 11.34 -4.13
N TYR A 165 20.39 10.52 -3.17
CA TYR A 165 19.54 9.62 -2.42
C TYR A 165 19.00 10.28 -1.15
N ASP A 166 17.95 9.69 -0.58
CA ASP A 166 17.45 10.14 0.72
C ASP A 166 18.40 9.75 1.88
N GLU A 167 18.04 10.13 3.10
CA GLU A 167 18.87 9.88 4.29
C GLU A 167 19.13 8.37 4.53
N ASN A 168 18.17 7.50 4.24
CA ASN A 168 18.32 6.06 4.49
C ASN A 168 19.19 5.41 3.42
N GLU A 169 18.90 5.69 2.15
CA GLU A 169 19.67 5.20 1.01
C GLU A 169 21.14 5.66 1.07
N THR A 170 21.36 6.92 1.45
CA THR A 170 22.72 7.47 1.69
C THR A 170 23.48 6.63 2.73
N ARG A 171 22.83 6.21 3.83
CA ARG A 171 23.46 5.34 4.84
C ARG A 171 23.86 4.00 4.25
N GLN A 172 23.01 3.42 3.40
CA GLN A 172 23.29 2.11 2.80
C GLN A 172 24.45 2.18 1.80
N VAL A 173 24.47 3.21 0.95
CA VAL A 173 25.59 3.48 0.04
C VAL A 173 26.90 3.67 0.84
N ALA A 174 26.87 4.47 1.91
CA ALA A 174 28.03 4.68 2.76
C ALA A 174 28.49 3.36 3.42
N LYS A 175 27.58 2.53 3.94
CA LYS A 175 27.92 1.21 4.51
C LYS A 175 28.63 0.33 3.49
N ARG A 176 28.16 0.27 2.23
CA ARG A 176 28.78 -0.51 1.15
C ARG A 176 30.16 0.02 0.79
N MET A 177 30.30 1.33 0.67
CA MET A 177 31.58 2.01 0.41
C MET A 177 32.64 1.65 1.46
N PHE A 178 32.27 1.64 2.76
CA PHE A 178 33.18 1.29 3.86
C PHE A 178 33.41 -0.22 4.01
N ALA A 179 32.61 -1.08 3.37
CA ALA A 179 32.82 -2.52 3.38
C ALA A 179 34.17 -2.92 2.75
N GLY A 180 34.55 -2.24 1.66
CA GLY A 180 35.85 -2.41 1.00
C GLY A 180 37.00 -1.91 1.86
N LEU A 181 36.84 -0.74 2.47
CA LEU A 181 37.84 -0.13 3.37
C LEU A 181 37.99 -0.88 4.70
N SER A 182 37.04 -1.73 5.06
CA SER A 182 37.09 -2.61 6.23
C SER A 182 37.57 -4.04 5.89
N GLY A 183 37.91 -4.29 4.62
CA GLY A 183 38.39 -5.59 4.14
C GLY A 183 37.39 -6.72 4.31
N THR A 184 36.10 -6.44 4.10
CA THR A 184 35.10 -7.52 4.07
C THR A 184 35.26 -8.39 2.83
N LYS A 185 34.99 -9.69 3.01
CA LYS A 185 34.95 -10.62 1.88
C LYS A 185 33.77 -10.24 0.99
N ASP A 186 34.00 -10.21 -0.31
CA ASP A 186 33.03 -9.85 -1.36
C ASP A 186 32.71 -8.35 -1.46
N ALA A 187 33.49 -7.48 -0.83
CA ALA A 187 33.36 -6.04 -1.05
C ALA A 187 33.74 -5.65 -2.48
N GLU A 188 32.91 -4.79 -3.09
CA GLU A 188 33.17 -4.23 -4.41
C GLU A 188 33.69 -2.80 -4.31
N ALA A 189 34.66 -2.48 -5.16
CA ALA A 189 35.23 -1.13 -5.29
C ALA A 189 34.20 -0.12 -5.81
N SER A 190 33.20 -0.58 -6.56
CA SER A 190 32.13 0.27 -7.09
C SER A 190 30.96 -0.58 -7.51
N VAL A 191 29.76 -0.09 -7.20
CA VAL A 191 28.49 -0.66 -7.65
C VAL A 191 27.85 0.30 -8.65
N GLU A 192 27.47 -0.21 -9.82
CA GLU A 192 26.44 0.44 -10.65
C GLU A 192 25.10 -0.15 -10.21
N PRO A 193 24.06 0.66 -9.93
CA PRO A 193 22.72 0.11 -9.74
C PRO A 193 22.37 -0.73 -10.98
N ASP A 194 21.99 -2.00 -10.75
CA ASP A 194 21.67 -2.93 -11.82
C ASP A 194 20.37 -2.48 -12.49
N PRO A 195 20.38 -2.13 -13.80
CA PRO A 195 19.17 -1.72 -14.51
C PRO A 195 18.19 -2.87 -14.78
N ASN A 196 18.50 -4.11 -14.39
CA ASN A 196 17.54 -5.23 -14.28
C ASN A 196 17.59 -5.86 -12.87
N GLY A 197 18.08 -5.11 -11.88
CA GLY A 197 18.28 -5.61 -10.53
C GLY A 197 16.97 -5.65 -9.76
N THR A 198 16.85 -6.62 -8.87
CA THR A 198 15.80 -6.54 -7.85
C THR A 198 16.08 -5.33 -6.94
N PRO A 199 15.05 -4.72 -6.33
CA PRO A 199 15.21 -3.68 -5.32
C PRO A 199 16.00 -4.12 -4.07
N TRP A 200 16.27 -5.43 -3.93
CA TRP A 200 17.16 -6.03 -2.95
C TRP A 200 18.42 -6.64 -3.60
N PRO A 201 19.29 -5.84 -4.25
CA PRO A 201 20.39 -6.38 -5.08
C PRO A 201 21.47 -7.15 -4.29
N TRP A 202 21.39 -7.13 -2.95
CA TRP A 202 22.33 -7.77 -2.03
C TRP A 202 21.78 -9.03 -1.37
N GLN A 203 20.53 -9.40 -1.65
CA GLN A 203 19.85 -10.51 -1.00
C GLN A 203 19.53 -11.60 -2.01
N SER A 204 19.92 -12.83 -1.69
CA SER A 204 19.44 -14.01 -2.41
C SER A 204 18.06 -14.47 -1.94
N THR A 205 17.60 -13.95 -0.79
CA THR A 205 16.29 -14.23 -0.22
C THR A 205 15.88 -13.05 0.65
N VAL A 206 14.67 -12.55 0.46
CA VAL A 206 14.10 -11.40 1.17
C VAL A 206 13.21 -11.90 2.30
N THR A 207 13.52 -11.52 3.54
CA THR A 207 12.80 -12.03 4.71
C THR A 207 11.51 -11.24 4.97
N VAL A 208 10.42 -11.96 5.21
CA VAL A 208 9.11 -11.39 5.52
C VAL A 208 8.74 -11.64 6.98
N GLY A 209 8.64 -10.58 7.77
CA GLY A 209 8.18 -10.62 9.16
C GLY A 209 6.71 -10.24 9.30
N ILE A 210 6.11 -10.55 10.47
CA ILE A 210 4.71 -10.20 10.76
C ILE A 210 4.63 -9.40 12.05
N ASN A 211 4.03 -8.21 11.97
CA ASN A 211 3.64 -7.40 13.11
C ASN A 211 2.10 -7.32 13.19
N ALA A 212 1.51 -8.21 13.98
CA ALA A 212 0.05 -8.34 14.08
C ALA A 212 -0.55 -7.73 15.37
N SER A 213 0.09 -6.71 15.94
CA SER A 213 -0.32 -6.15 17.24
C SER A 213 -1.77 -5.62 17.25
N ALA A 214 -2.27 -5.08 16.12
CA ALA A 214 -3.66 -4.63 15.97
C ALA A 214 -4.65 -5.75 15.62
N GLY A 215 -4.16 -6.93 15.22
CA GLY A 215 -4.98 -8.03 14.70
C GLY A 215 -5.61 -8.95 15.76
N GLY A 216 -5.47 -8.61 17.05
CA GLY A 216 -5.98 -9.42 18.16
C GLY A 216 -5.35 -10.83 18.18
N ASN A 217 -6.20 -11.86 18.32
CA ASN A 217 -5.76 -13.26 18.45
C ASN A 217 -5.78 -14.04 17.12
N ARG A 218 -6.05 -13.38 15.98
CA ARG A 218 -6.11 -14.04 14.67
C ARG A 218 -4.70 -14.44 14.23
N ASP A 219 -4.56 -15.65 13.68
CA ASP A 219 -3.28 -16.11 13.15
C ASP A 219 -3.10 -15.66 11.70
N TYR A 220 -2.20 -14.71 11.47
CA TYR A 220 -1.94 -14.14 10.14
C TYR A 220 -0.89 -14.90 9.33
N LYS A 221 -0.18 -15.86 9.94
CA LYS A 221 0.88 -16.61 9.27
C LYS A 221 0.40 -17.36 8.02
N PRO A 222 -0.77 -18.04 8.03
CA PRO A 222 -1.25 -18.74 6.84
C PRO A 222 -1.52 -17.80 5.66
N PHE A 223 -2.02 -16.58 5.92
CA PHE A 223 -2.35 -15.61 4.87
C PHE A 223 -1.09 -15.07 4.18
N VAL A 224 -0.05 -14.75 4.95
CA VAL A 224 1.25 -14.31 4.40
C VAL A 224 1.93 -15.44 3.64
N ALA A 225 1.91 -16.66 4.18
CA ALA A 225 2.47 -17.83 3.51
C ALA A 225 1.78 -18.12 2.16
N GLU A 226 0.45 -17.99 2.10
CA GLU A 226 -0.30 -18.16 0.86
C GLU A 226 0.03 -17.04 -0.15
N THR A 227 0.16 -15.81 0.32
CA THR A 227 0.51 -14.65 -0.51
C THR A 227 1.87 -14.82 -1.17
N ILE A 228 2.89 -15.19 -0.39
CA ILE A 228 4.23 -15.49 -0.90
C ILE A 228 4.15 -16.63 -1.92
N ALA A 229 3.51 -17.75 -1.59
CA ALA A 229 3.40 -18.89 -2.49
C ALA A 229 2.68 -18.54 -3.81
N TYR A 230 1.74 -17.60 -3.80
CA TYR A 230 1.12 -17.08 -5.01
C TYR A 230 2.13 -16.33 -5.88
N TRP A 231 2.87 -15.37 -5.32
CA TRP A 231 3.81 -14.57 -6.11
C TRP A 231 5.03 -15.36 -6.57
N GLU A 232 5.58 -16.25 -5.74
CA GLU A 232 6.65 -17.17 -6.12
C GLU A 232 6.34 -17.97 -7.40
N LYS A 233 5.06 -18.30 -7.60
CA LYS A 233 4.58 -19.03 -8.77
C LYS A 233 4.36 -18.15 -10.00
N ASN A 234 4.10 -16.86 -9.81
CA ASN A 234 3.58 -15.96 -10.85
C ASN A 234 4.54 -14.80 -11.20
N GLN A 235 5.63 -14.62 -10.44
CA GLN A 235 6.59 -13.52 -10.60
C GLN A 235 7.20 -13.44 -12.00
N ASP A 236 7.51 -14.58 -12.64
CA ASP A 236 8.06 -14.61 -14.00
C ASP A 236 7.07 -14.09 -15.07
N GLU A 237 5.76 -14.18 -14.80
CA GLU A 237 4.72 -13.78 -15.76
C GLU A 237 4.31 -12.32 -15.59
N TYR A 238 4.28 -11.84 -14.34
CA TYR A 238 3.70 -10.52 -14.02
C TYR A 238 4.70 -9.53 -13.42
N GLY A 239 5.68 -9.96 -12.63
CA GLY A 239 6.60 -9.05 -11.96
C GLY A 239 7.58 -8.39 -12.92
N GLU A 240 8.03 -7.18 -12.59
CA GLU A 240 9.11 -6.51 -13.33
C GLU A 240 10.47 -7.19 -13.11
N TYR A 241 10.62 -7.85 -11.96
CA TYR A 241 11.77 -8.67 -11.57
C TYR A 241 11.32 -9.88 -10.77
N THR A 242 12.26 -10.80 -10.55
CA THR A 242 12.06 -11.96 -9.67
C THR A 242 12.72 -11.74 -8.32
N THR A 243 12.05 -12.09 -7.24
CA THR A 243 12.61 -12.09 -5.88
C THR A 243 12.02 -13.23 -5.06
N ASP A 244 12.87 -13.88 -4.27
CA ASP A 244 12.47 -15.00 -3.41
C ASP A 244 12.14 -14.48 -2.01
N PHE A 245 10.87 -14.58 -1.60
CA PHE A 245 10.41 -14.19 -0.27
C PHE A 245 10.41 -15.38 0.71
N GLU A 246 11.01 -15.21 1.89
CA GLU A 246 11.00 -16.21 2.97
C GLU A 246 10.25 -15.69 4.20
N LEU A 247 9.14 -16.37 4.55
CA LEU A 247 8.38 -16.04 5.75
C LEU A 247 9.16 -16.39 7.03
N ARG A 248 9.54 -15.36 7.79
CA ARG A 248 10.12 -15.44 9.14
C ARG A 248 9.30 -14.60 10.12
N PRO A 249 8.18 -15.14 10.65
CA PRO A 249 7.16 -14.33 11.32
C PRO A 249 7.65 -13.53 12.55
N ASN A 250 8.70 -14.00 13.21
CA ASN A 250 9.25 -13.39 14.43
C ASN A 250 10.63 -12.76 14.20
N GLU A 251 11.03 -12.51 12.94
CA GLU A 251 12.28 -11.83 12.64
C GLU A 251 12.22 -10.40 13.19
N PRO A 252 13.15 -9.98 14.09
CA PRO A 252 13.12 -8.64 14.68
C PRO A 252 13.44 -7.51 13.69
N SER A 253 14.11 -7.82 12.58
CA SER A 253 14.47 -6.87 11.52
C SER A 253 14.29 -7.54 10.16
N PRO A 254 13.05 -7.76 9.71
CA PRO A 254 12.78 -8.33 8.41
C PRO A 254 13.02 -7.30 7.30
N ASP A 255 13.22 -7.78 6.09
CA ASP A 255 13.35 -6.92 4.91
C ASP A 255 11.99 -6.38 4.45
N VAL A 256 10.93 -7.16 4.67
CA VAL A 256 9.53 -6.75 4.52
C VAL A 256 8.77 -7.05 5.82
N GLU A 257 8.14 -6.05 6.42
CA GLU A 257 7.23 -6.23 7.55
C GLU A 257 5.77 -6.14 7.08
N VAL A 258 5.04 -7.24 7.20
CA VAL A 258 3.57 -7.22 7.08
C VAL A 258 2.99 -6.74 8.41
N ARG A 259 2.49 -5.50 8.42
CA ARG A 259 1.94 -4.84 9.59
C ARG A 259 0.42 -4.80 9.53
N ILE A 260 -0.22 -5.48 10.47
CA ILE A 260 -1.67 -5.40 10.65
C ILE A 260 -2.00 -4.12 11.42
N VAL A 261 -2.93 -3.31 10.90
CA VAL A 261 -3.26 -1.98 11.42
C VAL A 261 -4.77 -1.77 11.56
N GLU A 262 -5.15 -0.81 12.41
CA GLU A 262 -6.55 -0.38 12.59
C GLU A 262 -7.00 0.68 11.58
N SER A 263 -6.03 1.40 10.99
CA SER A 263 -6.30 2.44 9.98
C SER A 263 -5.07 2.69 9.11
N ILE A 264 -5.32 3.09 7.86
CA ILE A 264 -4.31 3.53 6.90
C ILE A 264 -4.65 4.97 6.55
N PRO A 265 -4.10 5.99 7.26
CA PRO A 265 -4.48 7.38 7.03
C PRO A 265 -3.84 7.99 5.77
N ASN A 266 -2.77 7.39 5.27
CA ASN A 266 -2.13 7.70 4.00
C ASN A 266 -1.42 6.48 3.41
N CYS A 267 -1.32 6.46 2.08
CA CYS A 267 -0.48 5.54 1.34
C CYS A 267 0.43 6.35 0.40
N GLY A 268 1.64 6.66 0.86
CA GLY A 268 2.56 7.52 0.11
C GLY A 268 2.36 9.05 0.27
N LYS A 269 3.22 9.83 -0.39
CA LYS A 269 3.37 11.29 -0.16
C LYS A 269 2.29 12.16 -0.84
N ASN A 270 1.54 11.62 -1.80
CA ASN A 270 0.59 12.40 -2.62
C ASN A 270 -0.88 12.04 -2.37
N ASP A 271 -1.16 11.04 -1.52
CA ASP A 271 -2.53 10.60 -1.25
C ASP A 271 -3.16 11.38 -0.11
N ASN A 272 -4.06 12.28 -0.48
CA ASN A 272 -4.78 13.15 0.46
C ASN A 272 -6.06 12.52 1.04
N SER A 273 -6.38 11.25 0.73
CA SER A 273 -7.51 10.56 1.35
C SER A 273 -7.43 9.04 1.13
N THR A 274 -7.05 8.29 2.17
CA THR A 274 -7.04 6.81 2.16
C THR A 274 -7.92 6.23 3.26
N SER A 275 -8.97 6.93 3.71
CA SER A 275 -9.81 6.46 4.83
C SER A 275 -10.43 5.09 4.61
N ASP A 276 -10.51 4.66 3.35
CA ASP A 276 -11.14 3.42 2.91
C ASP A 276 -10.11 2.40 2.36
N ALA A 277 -8.81 2.69 2.46
CA ALA A 277 -7.76 1.79 1.97
C ALA A 277 -7.71 0.51 2.82
N LEU A 278 -7.73 -0.64 2.14
CA LEU A 278 -7.69 -1.97 2.75
C LEU A 278 -6.26 -2.46 2.99
N GLY A 279 -5.33 -2.01 2.16
CA GLY A 279 -3.90 -2.28 2.25
C GLY A 279 -3.09 -1.08 1.75
N CYS A 280 -1.78 -1.13 1.97
CA CYS A 280 -0.84 -0.17 1.43
C CYS A 280 0.59 -0.72 1.43
N ALA A 281 1.25 -0.62 0.29
CA ALA A 281 2.67 -0.93 0.09
C ALA A 281 3.35 0.12 -0.81
N SER A 282 4.67 0.16 -0.75
CA SER A 282 5.48 0.88 -1.73
C SER A 282 5.44 0.13 -3.07
N VAL A 283 5.35 0.87 -4.19
CA VAL A 283 5.67 0.30 -5.51
C VAL A 283 7.18 0.31 -5.67
N LEU A 284 7.76 -0.86 -5.94
CA LEU A 284 9.19 -1.04 -6.13
C LEU A 284 9.43 -1.49 -7.57
N ASP A 285 9.66 -0.55 -8.48
CA ASP A 285 9.98 -0.84 -9.89
C ASP A 285 11.43 -1.31 -10.09
N ASP A 286 11.80 -1.68 -11.32
CA ASP A 286 13.17 -2.12 -11.70
C ASP A 286 14.29 -1.11 -11.44
N GLY A 287 13.94 0.16 -11.18
CA GLY A 287 14.85 1.23 -10.80
C GLY A 287 14.83 1.59 -9.32
N ALA A 288 13.92 1.01 -8.55
CA ALA A 288 13.73 1.28 -7.13
C ALA A 288 14.74 0.51 -6.26
N HIS A 289 15.05 1.09 -5.10
CA HIS A 289 15.77 0.39 -4.04
C HIS A 289 14.87 0.26 -2.82
N ALA A 290 14.78 -0.96 -2.29
CA ALA A 290 14.03 -1.19 -1.07
C ALA A 290 14.72 -0.55 0.13
N SER A 291 13.91 -0.03 1.06
CA SER A 291 14.33 0.42 2.38
C SER A 291 14.87 -0.75 3.22
N ASP A 292 15.49 -0.44 4.37
CA ASP A 292 15.97 -1.44 5.32
C ASP A 292 14.86 -2.40 5.78
N THR A 293 13.62 -1.88 5.89
CA THR A 293 12.40 -2.65 6.09
C THR A 293 11.26 -1.99 5.32
N GLU A 294 10.81 -2.62 4.24
CA GLU A 294 9.58 -2.24 3.56
C GLU A 294 8.37 -2.62 4.39
N VAL A 295 7.37 -1.74 4.47
CA VAL A 295 6.21 -1.96 5.34
C VAL A 295 4.94 -2.09 4.51
N VAL A 296 4.41 -3.30 4.48
CA VAL A 296 3.09 -3.61 3.91
C VAL A 296 2.05 -3.49 5.02
N ARG A 297 1.17 -2.49 4.94
CA ARG A 297 0.09 -2.29 5.92
C ARG A 297 -1.18 -2.98 5.44
N ILE A 298 -1.85 -3.69 6.34
CA ILE A 298 -3.11 -4.40 6.04
C ILE A 298 -4.14 -4.10 7.13
N MET A 299 -5.35 -3.69 6.72
CA MET A 299 -6.47 -3.46 7.64
C MET A 299 -6.91 -4.77 8.30
N TYR A 300 -7.07 -4.75 9.63
CA TYR A 300 -7.32 -5.96 10.42
C TYR A 300 -8.73 -6.57 10.26
N ASP A 301 -9.73 -5.75 9.92
CA ASP A 301 -11.16 -6.07 10.03
C ASP A 301 -11.75 -6.74 8.78
N GLN A 302 -10.89 -7.28 7.91
CA GLN A 302 -11.25 -8.00 6.68
C GLN A 302 -11.51 -9.49 6.95
N SER A 303 -12.34 -10.14 6.13
CA SER A 303 -12.52 -11.58 6.11
C SER A 303 -11.21 -12.33 5.77
N ASP A 304 -11.15 -13.64 5.98
CA ASP A 304 -9.97 -14.46 5.64
C ASP A 304 -9.66 -14.44 4.14
N GLU A 305 -10.67 -14.42 3.29
CA GLU A 305 -10.48 -14.34 1.84
C GLU A 305 -10.03 -12.95 1.41
N SER A 306 -10.70 -11.90 1.92
CA SER A 306 -10.39 -10.51 1.57
C SER A 306 -8.98 -10.11 1.99
N ILE A 307 -8.54 -10.52 3.18
CA ILE A 307 -7.19 -10.17 3.65
C ILE A 307 -6.10 -10.80 2.78
N VAL A 308 -6.32 -12.02 2.28
CA VAL A 308 -5.38 -12.69 1.37
C VAL A 308 -5.37 -12.00 0.01
N GLN A 309 -6.53 -11.56 -0.50
CA GLN A 309 -6.57 -10.78 -1.75
C GLN A 309 -5.84 -9.44 -1.60
N THR A 310 -6.08 -8.71 -0.50
CA THR A 310 -5.34 -7.48 -0.19
C THR A 310 -3.85 -7.75 -0.12
N MET A 311 -3.40 -8.75 0.66
CA MET A 311 -1.97 -9.06 0.77
C MET A 311 -1.35 -9.41 -0.59
N LYS A 312 -2.06 -10.17 -1.45
CA LYS A 312 -1.61 -10.45 -2.81
C LYS A 312 -1.51 -9.18 -3.65
N HIS A 313 -2.47 -8.27 -3.57
CA HIS A 313 -2.42 -6.97 -4.24
C HIS A 313 -1.19 -6.16 -3.79
N GLU A 314 -1.03 -5.97 -2.47
CA GLU A 314 0.08 -5.18 -1.92
C GLU A 314 1.45 -5.77 -2.23
N PHE A 315 1.57 -7.10 -2.28
CA PHE A 315 2.82 -7.74 -2.70
C PHE A 315 3.08 -7.55 -4.20
N GLY A 316 2.05 -7.35 -5.03
CA GLY A 316 2.24 -6.99 -6.44
C GLY A 316 3.01 -5.68 -6.61
N HIS A 317 2.72 -4.68 -5.77
CA HIS A 317 3.50 -3.45 -5.71
C HIS A 317 4.98 -3.69 -5.36
N LEU A 318 5.26 -4.66 -4.48
CA LEU A 318 6.63 -5.10 -4.18
C LEU A 318 7.30 -5.88 -5.32
N TYR A 319 6.61 -6.14 -6.42
CA TYR A 319 7.15 -6.67 -7.69
C TYR A 319 7.11 -5.63 -8.82
N GLY A 320 6.88 -4.36 -8.49
CA GLY A 320 6.88 -3.23 -9.43
C GLY A 320 5.53 -2.94 -10.09
N LEU A 321 4.48 -3.71 -9.79
CA LEU A 321 3.21 -3.56 -10.48
C LEU A 321 2.44 -2.34 -9.98
N GLU A 322 1.90 -1.56 -10.91
CA GLU A 322 0.94 -0.48 -10.64
C GLU A 322 -0.52 -0.98 -10.72
N HIS A 323 -1.47 -0.12 -10.31
CA HIS A 323 -2.88 -0.41 -10.50
C HIS A 323 -3.26 -0.55 -11.99
N GLY A 324 -4.11 -1.53 -12.29
CA GLY A 324 -4.60 -1.79 -13.65
C GLY A 324 -3.66 -2.65 -14.49
N GLU A 325 -2.50 -3.05 -13.95
CA GLU A 325 -1.60 -4.00 -14.58
C GLU A 325 -2.03 -5.45 -14.33
N GLY A 326 -1.45 -6.39 -15.07
CA GLY A 326 -1.73 -7.81 -14.84
C GLY A 326 -1.10 -8.28 -13.51
N PRO A 327 -1.74 -9.20 -12.76
CA PRO A 327 -2.95 -9.94 -13.09
C PRO A 327 -4.24 -9.20 -12.69
N MET A 328 -5.20 -9.09 -13.62
CA MET A 328 -6.54 -8.55 -13.33
C MET A 328 -7.54 -9.66 -12.98
N PRO A 329 -8.46 -9.44 -12.04
CA PRO A 329 -8.73 -8.18 -11.33
C PRO A 329 -7.90 -7.96 -10.06
N LEU A 330 -6.84 -8.75 -9.80
CA LEU A 330 -6.08 -8.65 -8.55
C LEU A 330 -5.42 -7.29 -8.36
N MET A 331 -4.79 -6.73 -9.40
CA MET A 331 -4.15 -5.39 -9.33
C MET A 331 -5.10 -4.24 -9.69
N ASP A 332 -6.42 -4.45 -9.67
CA ASP A 332 -7.38 -3.35 -9.83
C ASP A 332 -7.33 -2.43 -8.59
N GLU A 333 -7.45 -1.11 -8.78
CA GLU A 333 -7.47 -0.13 -7.68
C GLU A 333 -8.69 -0.33 -6.78
N THR A 334 -9.76 -0.94 -7.31
CA THR A 334 -10.98 -1.24 -6.57
C THR A 334 -11.31 -2.72 -6.62
N TYR A 335 -11.63 -3.29 -5.47
CA TYR A 335 -12.22 -4.61 -5.39
C TYR A 335 -13.23 -4.68 -4.26
N ARG A 336 -14.18 -5.60 -4.36
CA ARG A 336 -15.15 -5.83 -3.28
C ARG A 336 -14.50 -6.68 -2.19
N SER A 337 -14.29 -6.10 -1.02
CA SER A 337 -13.90 -6.81 0.18
C SER A 337 -15.09 -7.09 1.10
N GLU A 338 -14.88 -8.06 1.96
CA GLU A 338 -15.76 -8.45 3.05
C GLU A 338 -15.03 -8.23 4.36
N THR A 339 -15.77 -7.79 5.37
CA THR A 339 -15.27 -7.60 6.72
C THR A 339 -15.40 -8.89 7.54
N LEU A 340 -14.81 -8.90 8.73
CA LEU A 340 -15.12 -9.92 9.74
C LEU A 340 -16.61 -9.86 10.10
N PRO A 341 -17.20 -10.98 10.58
CA PRO A 341 -18.62 -11.02 10.91
C PRO A 341 -19.07 -9.85 11.79
N ARG A 342 -20.15 -9.17 11.38
CA ARG A 342 -20.74 -8.02 12.07
C ARG A 342 -22.17 -8.32 12.51
N PRO A 343 -22.73 -7.55 13.46
CA PRO A 343 -24.15 -7.71 13.80
C PRO A 343 -25.05 -7.32 12.63
N ASN A 344 -25.95 -8.22 12.25
CA ASN A 344 -26.95 -7.99 11.22
C ASN A 344 -27.89 -6.85 11.66
N ALA A 345 -28.56 -6.21 10.72
CA ALA A 345 -29.54 -5.14 10.94
C ALA A 345 -30.57 -5.54 12.02
N THR A 346 -31.03 -6.79 11.98
CA THR A 346 -31.98 -7.33 12.95
C THR A 346 -31.44 -7.53 14.38
N GLU A 347 -30.16 -7.26 14.61
CA GLU A 347 -29.49 -7.37 15.90
C GLU A 347 -29.03 -6.01 16.42
N ARG A 348 -29.27 -4.95 15.64
CA ARG A 348 -28.89 -3.59 15.98
C ARG A 348 -30.07 -2.88 16.66
N PRO A 349 -29.80 -2.06 17.69
CA PRO A 349 -30.81 -1.16 18.24
C PRO A 349 -31.35 -0.15 17.22
N LEU A 350 -30.54 0.23 16.23
CA LEU A 350 -30.94 1.01 15.08
C LEU A 350 -30.18 0.50 13.84
N PRO A 351 -30.86 -0.11 12.86
CA PRO A 351 -30.24 -0.69 11.67
C PRO A 351 -30.00 0.31 10.53
N TRP A 352 -29.82 1.59 10.86
CA TRP A 352 -29.56 2.67 9.91
C TRP A 352 -28.29 3.42 10.35
N ARG A 353 -27.51 3.93 9.38
CA ARG A 353 -26.30 4.71 9.68
C ARG A 353 -26.64 6.10 10.25
N SER A 354 -27.80 6.64 9.90
CA SER A 354 -28.31 7.91 10.38
C SER A 354 -29.38 7.69 11.45
N ASN A 355 -29.43 8.58 12.44
CA ASN A 355 -30.54 8.68 13.39
C ASN A 355 -31.64 9.65 12.92
N THR A 356 -31.48 10.25 11.75
CA THR A 356 -32.50 11.04 11.06
C THR A 356 -32.82 10.37 9.74
N LEU A 357 -34.05 9.91 9.58
CA LEU A 357 -34.50 9.17 8.39
C LEU A 357 -35.46 10.00 7.56
N SER A 358 -35.16 10.14 6.27
CA SER A 358 -36.00 10.88 5.34
C SER A 358 -37.16 10.00 4.84
N VAL A 359 -38.38 10.51 4.92
CA VAL A 359 -39.61 9.81 4.53
C VAL A 359 -40.28 10.51 3.36
N TYR A 360 -40.49 9.79 2.27
CA TYR A 360 -41.33 10.23 1.16
C TYR A 360 -42.63 9.45 1.15
N VAL A 361 -43.75 10.15 0.91
CA VAL A 361 -45.07 9.54 0.79
C VAL A 361 -45.67 9.86 -0.58
N ASP A 362 -45.99 8.83 -1.35
CA ASP A 362 -46.63 8.95 -2.65
C ASP A 362 -48.16 9.00 -2.52
N TYR A 363 -48.70 10.21 -2.41
CA TYR A 363 -50.15 10.44 -2.34
C TYR A 363 -50.88 10.34 -3.69
N SER A 364 -50.22 9.97 -4.80
CA SER A 364 -50.82 10.03 -6.14
C SER A 364 -52.07 9.16 -6.32
N ASN A 365 -52.21 8.09 -5.54
CA ASN A 365 -53.35 7.18 -5.55
C ASN A 365 -54.31 7.37 -4.36
N ILE A 366 -54.17 8.47 -3.62
CA ILE A 366 -55.03 8.86 -2.51
C ILE A 366 -55.97 9.97 -2.97
N THR A 367 -57.25 9.88 -2.58
CA THR A 367 -58.23 10.94 -2.85
C THR A 367 -58.03 12.11 -1.91
N ASP A 368 -58.26 13.34 -2.38
CA ASP A 368 -58.14 14.56 -1.56
C ASP A 368 -58.91 14.50 -0.23
N SER A 369 -60.06 13.80 -0.19
CA SER A 369 -60.86 13.62 1.03
C SER A 369 -60.19 12.77 2.11
N ASP A 370 -59.26 11.90 1.72
CA ASP A 370 -58.64 10.90 2.58
C ASP A 370 -57.20 11.29 2.92
N SER A 371 -56.57 12.15 2.12
CA SER A 371 -55.17 12.59 2.28
C SER A 371 -54.87 13.11 3.68
N GLU A 372 -55.74 13.94 4.27
CA GLU A 372 -55.50 14.47 5.62
C GLU A 372 -55.52 13.39 6.72
N GLN A 373 -56.39 12.37 6.59
CA GLN A 373 -56.41 11.25 7.53
C GLN A 373 -55.18 10.37 7.36
N VAL A 374 -54.85 10.02 6.12
CA VAL A 374 -53.67 9.20 5.79
C VAL A 374 -52.38 9.88 6.26
N GLU A 375 -52.26 11.20 6.07
CA GLU A 375 -51.09 11.94 6.56
C GLU A 375 -50.98 11.88 8.10
N ARG A 376 -52.09 12.07 8.82
CA ARG A 376 -52.10 11.94 10.29
C ARG A 376 -51.66 10.56 10.73
N GLU A 377 -52.23 9.52 10.14
CA GLU A 377 -51.92 8.12 10.47
C GLU A 377 -50.45 7.77 10.24
N ILE A 378 -49.85 8.27 9.15
CA ILE A 378 -48.42 8.06 8.91
C ILE A 378 -47.59 8.82 9.94
N ARG A 379 -47.98 10.05 10.30
CA ARG A 379 -47.30 10.86 11.33
C ARG A 379 -47.37 10.21 12.70
N ASP A 380 -48.52 9.73 13.12
CA ASP A 380 -48.70 9.05 14.40
C ASP A 380 -47.77 7.81 14.48
N ALA A 381 -47.56 7.11 13.35
CA ALA A 381 -46.66 5.98 13.28
C ALA A 381 -45.18 6.40 13.39
N THR A 382 -44.77 7.49 12.71
CA THR A 382 -43.40 8.01 12.86
C THR A 382 -43.16 8.57 14.26
N ASP A 383 -44.10 9.33 14.81
CA ASP A 383 -44.02 9.97 16.12
C ASP A 383 -43.89 8.91 17.24
N TYR A 384 -44.57 7.78 17.09
CA TYR A 384 -44.42 6.62 17.99
C TYR A 384 -42.97 6.11 18.06
N TYR A 385 -42.27 6.02 16.93
CA TYR A 385 -40.86 5.62 16.88
C TYR A 385 -39.92 6.75 17.33
N GLU A 386 -40.20 8.01 17.03
CA GLU A 386 -39.44 9.15 17.57
C GLU A 386 -39.51 9.22 19.11
N ALA A 387 -40.67 8.84 19.69
CA ALA A 387 -40.86 8.73 21.12
C ALA A 387 -40.14 7.52 21.75
N GLY A 388 -39.41 6.73 20.95
CA GLY A 388 -38.61 5.59 21.38
C GLY A 388 -39.34 4.25 21.33
N ALA A 389 -40.61 4.20 20.90
CA ALA A 389 -41.40 2.98 20.77
C ALA A 389 -41.30 2.07 22.01
N GLU A 390 -41.58 2.63 23.19
CA GLU A 390 -41.47 1.95 24.49
C GLU A 390 -40.04 1.41 24.81
N GLY A 391 -39.02 2.06 24.26
CA GLY A 391 -37.61 1.66 24.42
C GLY A 391 -37.12 0.68 23.38
N TYR A 392 -37.93 0.39 22.35
CA TYR A 392 -37.56 -0.47 21.23
C TYR A 392 -36.47 0.14 20.34
N VAL A 393 -36.56 1.45 20.09
CA VAL A 393 -35.53 2.21 19.36
C VAL A 393 -34.88 3.27 20.26
N PRO A 394 -33.66 3.73 19.93
CA PRO A 394 -33.02 4.87 20.61
C PRO A 394 -33.89 6.14 20.55
N GLY A 395 -34.00 6.85 21.68
CA GLY A 395 -34.80 8.09 21.78
C GLY A 395 -34.21 9.33 21.07
N ASN A 396 -33.24 9.14 20.18
CA ASN A 396 -32.69 10.18 19.30
C ASN A 396 -32.98 9.90 17.82
N LEU A 397 -33.85 8.93 17.51
CA LEU A 397 -34.39 8.71 16.19
C LEU A 397 -35.35 9.83 15.81
N THR A 398 -35.24 10.33 14.59
CA THR A 398 -36.10 11.39 14.03
C THR A 398 -36.46 11.05 12.58
N PHE A 399 -37.61 11.53 12.13
CA PHE A 399 -38.08 11.40 10.76
C PHE A 399 -38.27 12.77 10.11
N GLU A 400 -37.73 12.95 8.92
CA GLU A 400 -37.89 14.17 8.12
C GLU A 400 -38.68 13.88 6.85
N TYR A 401 -39.78 14.58 6.63
CA TYR A 401 -40.60 14.36 5.45
C TYR A 401 -40.03 15.14 4.26
N VAL A 402 -39.70 14.43 3.19
CA VAL A 402 -39.13 14.98 1.95
C VAL A 402 -40.12 14.87 0.79
N SER A 403 -39.98 15.77 -0.18
CA SER A 403 -40.87 15.81 -1.36
C SER A 403 -40.32 15.04 -2.57
N ASP A 404 -39.02 14.73 -2.59
CA ASP A 404 -38.39 13.96 -3.65
C ASP A 404 -38.14 12.52 -3.16
N PRO A 405 -38.69 11.48 -3.84
CA PRO A 405 -38.41 10.09 -3.47
C PRO A 405 -36.92 9.72 -3.57
N ALA A 406 -36.11 10.44 -4.34
CA ALA A 406 -34.67 10.18 -4.45
C ALA A 406 -33.87 10.63 -3.20
N GLU A 407 -34.45 11.48 -2.36
CA GLU A 407 -33.86 11.94 -1.10
C GLU A 407 -34.34 11.13 0.11
N ALA A 408 -35.25 10.17 -0.10
CA ALA A 408 -35.89 9.42 0.97
C ALA A 408 -35.17 8.10 1.28
N ASP A 409 -34.90 7.87 2.58
CA ASP A 409 -34.50 6.57 3.09
C ASP A 409 -35.70 5.60 3.08
N ILE A 410 -36.89 6.11 3.40
CA ILE A 410 -38.13 5.34 3.48
C ILE A 410 -39.17 5.93 2.54
N THR A 411 -39.72 5.08 1.66
CA THR A 411 -40.77 5.47 0.71
C THR A 411 -42.06 4.70 1.01
N ILE A 412 -43.17 5.42 1.18
CA ILE A 412 -44.51 4.84 1.38
C ILE A 412 -45.31 5.03 0.09
N ARG A 413 -45.80 3.94 -0.51
CA ARG A 413 -46.54 3.97 -1.79
C ARG A 413 -47.88 3.29 -1.71
N PHE A 414 -48.89 3.94 -2.28
CA PHE A 414 -50.24 3.41 -2.40
C PHE A 414 -50.52 2.97 -3.83
N TYR A 415 -51.05 1.76 -4.05
CA TYR A 415 -51.25 1.20 -5.41
C TYR A 415 -52.71 1.09 -5.86
N ASN A 416 -53.68 1.17 -4.95
CA ASN A 416 -55.12 1.18 -5.27
C ASN A 416 -55.87 2.07 -4.27
N THR A 417 -56.95 2.71 -4.69
CA THR A 417 -57.91 3.38 -3.81
C THR A 417 -58.58 2.36 -2.89
N PHE A 418 -58.83 2.75 -1.63
CA PHE A 418 -59.40 2.00 -0.48
C PHE A 418 -60.78 1.35 -0.71
N ALA A 419 -60.94 0.56 -1.77
CA ALA A 419 -62.22 0.11 -2.30
C ALA A 419 -62.87 -1.03 -1.49
N SER A 420 -62.09 -1.85 -0.79
CA SER A 420 -62.61 -3.01 -0.05
C SER A 420 -62.08 -3.15 1.37
N GLY A 421 -60.92 -2.54 1.70
CA GLY A 421 -60.34 -2.59 3.04
C GLY A 421 -59.79 -3.97 3.44
N THR A 422 -59.80 -4.96 2.54
CA THR A 422 -59.18 -6.28 2.74
C THR A 422 -57.73 -6.32 2.27
N GLY A 423 -57.09 -5.15 2.24
CA GLY A 423 -55.77 -4.92 1.72
C GLY A 423 -54.63 -5.58 2.48
N GLU A 424 -53.43 -5.45 1.91
CA GLU A 424 -52.17 -5.90 2.50
C GLU A 424 -51.13 -4.78 2.47
N SER A 425 -50.19 -4.83 3.41
CA SER A 425 -48.96 -4.06 3.33
C SER A 425 -47.77 -4.99 3.12
N ARG A 426 -46.79 -4.55 2.34
CA ARG A 426 -45.56 -5.30 2.06
C ARG A 426 -44.35 -4.39 2.18
N LEU A 427 -43.29 -4.90 2.80
CA LEU A 427 -42.00 -4.25 2.88
C LEU A 427 -41.06 -4.79 1.80
N SER A 428 -40.31 -3.90 1.16
CA SER A 428 -39.08 -4.20 0.46
C SER A 428 -37.96 -3.36 1.07
N ALA A 429 -36.83 -3.96 1.39
CA ALA A 429 -35.67 -3.24 1.92
C ALA A 429 -34.40 -3.60 1.16
N SER A 430 -33.48 -2.66 1.04
CA SER A 430 -32.11 -2.88 0.56
C SER A 430 -31.13 -2.35 1.58
N GLY A 431 -29.89 -2.82 1.53
CA GLY A 431 -28.89 -2.44 2.51
C GLY A 431 -27.49 -2.87 2.12
N GLU A 432 -26.59 -2.72 3.09
CA GLU A 432 -25.19 -3.13 3.03
C GLU A 432 -25.05 -4.53 3.63
N ASP A 433 -24.43 -5.43 2.88
CA ASP A 433 -23.92 -6.74 3.33
C ASP A 433 -22.40 -6.65 3.27
N THR A 434 -21.82 -6.24 4.39
CA THR A 434 -20.43 -5.89 4.61
C THR A 434 -19.56 -7.08 4.97
N ASP A 435 -20.11 -8.20 5.43
CA ASP A 435 -19.35 -9.42 5.77
C ASP A 435 -19.65 -10.60 4.83
N GLY A 436 -20.56 -10.44 3.87
CA GLY A 436 -20.81 -11.38 2.78
C GLY A 436 -21.70 -12.57 3.18
N ASP A 437 -22.35 -12.53 4.35
CA ASP A 437 -23.17 -13.65 4.83
C ASP A 437 -24.58 -13.70 4.23
N GLY A 438 -24.95 -12.68 3.45
CA GLY A 438 -26.24 -12.54 2.77
C GLY A 438 -27.33 -11.90 3.62
N ALA A 439 -27.07 -11.60 4.89
CA ALA A 439 -27.86 -10.68 5.69
C ALA A 439 -27.36 -9.23 5.50
N LEU A 440 -28.20 -8.27 5.85
CA LEU A 440 -27.84 -6.86 5.78
C LEU A 440 -27.38 -6.42 7.17
N GLU A 441 -26.29 -5.66 7.30
CA GLU A 441 -25.89 -5.01 8.56
C GLU A 441 -26.61 -3.69 8.75
N PHE A 442 -26.85 -2.96 7.66
CA PHE A 442 -27.54 -1.67 7.65
C PHE A 442 -28.51 -1.59 6.48
N TYR A 443 -29.68 -1.03 6.72
CA TYR A 443 -30.58 -0.62 5.66
C TYR A 443 -30.11 0.69 5.04
N THR A 444 -30.30 0.78 3.72
CA THR A 444 -30.07 1.99 2.92
C THR A 444 -31.35 2.50 2.30
N THR A 445 -32.30 1.61 2.00
CA THR A 445 -33.65 2.01 1.58
C THR A 445 -34.71 1.05 2.11
N GLY A 446 -35.89 1.59 2.39
CA GLY A 446 -37.09 0.85 2.73
C GLY A 446 -38.28 1.33 1.90
N THR A 447 -39.04 0.44 1.30
CA THR A 447 -40.29 0.77 0.60
C THR A 447 -41.45 0.00 1.21
N ILE A 448 -42.42 0.76 1.73
CA ILE A 448 -43.67 0.23 2.28
C ILE A 448 -44.74 0.36 1.20
N HIS A 449 -45.22 -0.77 0.71
CA HIS A 449 -46.30 -0.85 -0.25
C HIS A 449 -47.61 -1.05 0.50
N ILE A 450 -48.58 -0.17 0.24
CA ILE A 450 -49.93 -0.24 0.82
C ILE A 450 -50.94 -0.43 -0.30
N THR A 451 -51.78 -1.45 -0.17
CA THR A 451 -52.80 -1.76 -1.17
C THR A 451 -54.13 -2.01 -0.48
N ASP A 452 -55.15 -1.20 -0.76
CA ASP A 452 -56.56 -1.44 -0.38
C ASP A 452 -56.83 -1.62 1.13
N ILE A 453 -56.07 -0.91 1.98
CA ILE A 453 -56.24 -0.86 3.46
C ILE A 453 -57.07 0.37 3.82
N TYR A 454 -58.09 0.27 4.66
CA TYR A 454 -58.85 1.46 5.07
C TYR A 454 -57.94 2.57 5.64
N HIS A 455 -58.27 3.83 5.35
CA HIS A 455 -57.42 4.97 5.72
C HIS A 455 -57.14 5.06 7.23
N ASP A 456 -58.04 4.58 8.08
CA ASP A 456 -57.96 4.54 9.55
C ASP A 456 -57.11 3.37 10.09
N ARG A 457 -56.57 2.53 9.21
CA ARG A 457 -55.65 1.43 9.54
C ARG A 457 -54.28 1.62 8.93
N VAL A 458 -54.08 2.68 8.17
CA VAL A 458 -52.82 2.92 7.44
C VAL A 458 -51.67 2.99 8.43
N GLY A 459 -51.82 3.71 9.54
CA GLY A 459 -50.68 3.92 10.42
C GLY A 459 -50.31 2.68 11.23
N TRP A 460 -51.26 1.77 11.56
CA TRP A 460 -50.90 0.46 12.10
C TRP A 460 -50.01 -0.33 11.12
N HIS A 461 -50.40 -0.35 9.84
CA HIS A 461 -49.65 -1.06 8.82
C HIS A 461 -48.30 -0.40 8.52
N VAL A 462 -48.22 0.93 8.51
CA VAL A 462 -46.95 1.67 8.39
C VAL A 462 -46.07 1.39 9.60
N GLY A 463 -46.60 1.52 10.81
CA GLY A 463 -45.91 1.27 12.07
C GLY A 463 -45.32 -0.14 12.15
N ALA A 464 -46.09 -1.18 11.84
CA ALA A 464 -45.59 -2.56 11.81
C ALA A 464 -44.45 -2.76 10.79
N ASN A 465 -44.53 -2.12 9.61
CA ASN A 465 -43.46 -2.20 8.61
C ASN A 465 -42.23 -1.36 9.03
N LEU A 466 -42.43 -0.21 9.70
CA LEU A 466 -41.35 0.56 10.32
C LEU A 466 -40.64 -0.27 11.40
N GLY A 467 -41.36 -1.00 12.25
CA GLY A 467 -40.75 -1.89 13.24
C GLY A 467 -39.85 -2.96 12.61
N SER A 468 -40.23 -3.49 11.45
CA SER A 468 -39.37 -4.39 10.67
C SER A 468 -38.11 -3.68 10.14
N LEU A 469 -38.25 -2.44 9.67
CA LEU A 469 -37.13 -1.56 9.31
C LEU A 469 -36.30 -1.08 10.52
N MET A 470 -36.75 -1.33 11.75
CA MET A 470 -36.02 -1.06 12.99
C MET A 470 -35.39 -2.31 13.61
N GLY A 471 -35.49 -3.47 12.95
CA GLY A 471 -34.76 -4.68 13.32
C GLY A 471 -35.61 -5.86 13.78
N ALA A 472 -36.94 -5.77 13.73
CA ALA A 472 -37.79 -6.91 14.08
C ALA A 472 -37.52 -8.12 13.16
N LYS A 473 -37.16 -9.27 13.74
CA LYS A 473 -36.93 -10.53 13.00
C LYS A 473 -38.24 -11.21 12.61
N SER A 474 -39.29 -10.97 13.38
CA SER A 474 -40.61 -11.55 13.19
C SER A 474 -41.69 -10.62 13.74
N HIS A 475 -42.96 -10.94 13.46
CA HIS A 475 -44.09 -10.14 13.94
C HIS A 475 -44.13 -10.02 15.47
N SER A 476 -43.76 -11.08 16.21
CA SER A 476 -43.70 -11.05 17.68
C SER A 476 -42.52 -10.25 18.25
N ASP A 477 -41.57 -9.85 17.41
CA ASP A 477 -40.44 -9.00 17.81
C ASP A 477 -40.69 -7.52 17.53
N LEU A 478 -41.88 -7.17 17.01
CA LEU A 478 -42.29 -5.78 16.87
C LEU A 478 -42.58 -5.18 18.26
N PRO A 479 -42.51 -3.85 18.41
CA PRO A 479 -42.93 -3.23 19.66
C PRO A 479 -44.47 -3.17 19.75
N PRO A 480 -45.06 -3.17 20.97
CA PRO A 480 -46.49 -2.94 21.15
C PRO A 480 -46.93 -1.61 20.50
N PRO A 481 -48.07 -1.54 19.80
CA PRO A 481 -49.12 -2.56 19.69
C PRO A 481 -48.95 -3.51 18.50
N PHE A 482 -47.84 -3.46 17.76
CA PHE A 482 -47.68 -4.19 16.50
C PHE A 482 -47.28 -5.66 16.67
N ASP A 483 -46.98 -6.10 17.89
CA ASP A 483 -46.54 -7.46 18.23
C ASP A 483 -47.66 -8.51 18.24
N GLY A 484 -48.91 -8.07 18.05
CA GLY A 484 -50.11 -8.89 18.10
C GLY A 484 -50.64 -9.13 19.51
N SER A 485 -50.08 -8.48 20.54
CA SER A 485 -50.64 -8.48 21.91
C SER A 485 -51.92 -7.63 22.01
N ASP A 486 -52.09 -6.67 21.09
CA ASP A 486 -53.27 -5.83 20.92
C ASP A 486 -53.71 -5.85 19.44
N ASP A 487 -54.66 -6.73 19.08
CA ASP A 487 -55.13 -6.90 17.68
C ASP A 487 -56.19 -5.84 17.27
N ASN A 488 -56.28 -4.73 18.02
CA ASN A 488 -57.21 -3.66 17.71
C ASN A 488 -56.59 -2.61 16.77
N ARG A 489 -56.44 -3.00 15.50
CA ARG A 489 -55.88 -2.13 14.46
C ARG A 489 -56.68 -0.85 14.22
N ASP A 490 -57.93 -0.81 14.67
CA ASP A 490 -58.84 0.33 14.51
C ASP A 490 -58.64 1.41 15.59
N ASP A 491 -58.04 1.06 16.74
CA ASP A 491 -57.86 1.94 17.90
C ASP A 491 -56.36 2.24 18.19
N TRP A 492 -55.48 2.09 17.19
CA TRP A 492 -54.03 2.30 17.38
C TRP A 492 -53.64 3.79 17.57
N ASN A 493 -54.60 4.71 17.39
CA ASN A 493 -54.46 6.17 17.51
C ASN A 493 -54.59 6.70 18.95
#